data_AF-W6LGH5-F1
#
_entry.id   AF-W6LGH5-F1
#
_cell.length_a   1.000
_cell.length_b   1.000
_cell.length_c   1.000
_cell.angle_alpha   90.00
_cell.angle_beta   90.00
_cell.angle_gamma   90.00
#
_symmetry.space_group_name_H-M   'P 1'
#
loop_
_entity.id
_entity.type
_entity.pdbx_description
1 polymer ?
#
loop_
_entity_poly.entity_id
_entity_poly.type
_entity_poly.pdbx_seq_one_letter_code
_entity_poly.pdbx_strand_id
1 'polypeptide(L)'
;MLRHSSHLFLKARPKNVNVEPGSNRYLEPAVLARAKDIFSVPDFPCKSVLHNWRFFIKAGKAVTGPPVGQEFSKLGLKAMDFVKTFNDRTKIYFKDDIDLIVRIQVYFDKSYQYRIEPPPTAWFLLRAIRKKRGETGSVTLQGHYCALLTLEMCYEIAKMKQINWGKVEYPPIEVRVRRIVGQARRMGICIIGVDTAYSSPIKGLSEKQYKADCEKYRAIHMEQYENFKEKELSEAPLIERLHHPSMSALSDKQIEEGLKDPNLFNALWFASHPKSAYMRNLSHREMARKYLNAHGWFNDMTVEEMQLVFMNHKLPSKERQRQLDQQNDVDDGQLYWSRDGVQQ
;
A
#
# COMPACT_ATOMS: atom_id res chain seq x y z
N MET A 1 -25.78 47.76 -19.73
CA MET A 1 -25.79 47.57 -18.26
C MET A 1 -25.76 46.09 -17.95
N LEU A 2 -24.57 45.53 -17.67
CA LEU A 2 -24.31 44.28 -16.91
C LEU A 2 -22.81 43.90 -17.00
N ARG A 3 -21.95 44.92 -16.96
CA ARG A 3 -20.56 44.79 -16.51
C ARG A 3 -20.52 45.61 -15.24
N HIS A 4 -20.69 45.00 -14.07
CA HIS A 4 -20.39 45.53 -12.71
C HIS A 4 -21.15 44.69 -11.67
N SER A 5 -20.71 43.45 -11.39
CA SER A 5 -21.03 42.71 -10.15
C SER A 5 -20.52 41.26 -10.17
N SER A 6 -19.21 41.05 -10.17
CA SER A 6 -18.64 39.76 -9.69
C SER A 6 -17.19 39.84 -9.19
N HIS A 7 -16.58 41.04 -9.19
CA HIS A 7 -15.22 41.26 -8.71
C HIS A 7 -15.08 41.46 -7.19
N LEU A 8 -16.14 41.29 -6.41
CA LEU A 8 -16.11 41.33 -4.96
C LEU A 8 -16.60 39.97 -4.44
N PHE A 9 -15.81 39.35 -3.56
CA PHE A 9 -15.93 37.99 -2.97
C PHE A 9 -15.05 36.85 -3.53
N LEU A 10 -13.88 37.16 -4.13
CA LEU A 10 -12.72 36.24 -4.17
C LEU A 10 -11.51 36.78 -3.40
N LYS A 11 -11.77 37.40 -2.24
CA LYS A 11 -10.74 37.66 -1.21
C LYS A 11 -11.13 36.91 0.07
N ALA A 12 -10.76 35.64 0.13
CA ALA A 12 -10.33 34.93 1.35
C ALA A 12 -9.87 33.50 0.98
N ARG A 13 -8.57 33.29 0.74
CA ARG A 13 -7.93 32.05 1.20
C ARG A 13 -6.93 32.42 2.30
N PRO A 14 -7.40 32.58 3.55
CA PRO A 14 -6.63 32.15 4.70
C PRO A 14 -7.53 31.23 5.58
N LYS A 15 -7.09 30.10 6.11
CA LYS A 15 -5.77 29.71 6.62
C LYS A 15 -5.21 28.49 5.89
N ASN A 16 -3.92 28.50 5.56
CA ASN A 16 -3.20 27.24 5.31
C ASN A 16 -3.09 26.54 6.67
N VAL A 17 -3.75 25.38 6.82
CA VAL A 17 -3.83 24.68 8.11
C VAL A 17 -2.45 24.17 8.54
N ASN A 18 -1.69 23.60 7.61
CA ASN A 18 -0.29 23.26 7.78
C ASN A 18 0.45 23.49 6.44
N VAL A 19 1.64 24.09 6.48
CA VAL A 19 2.49 24.39 5.31
C VAL A 19 3.72 23.46 5.23
N GLU A 20 3.89 22.58 6.21
CA GLU A 20 5.00 21.62 6.22
C GLU A 20 4.87 20.58 5.10
N PRO A 21 5.96 20.27 4.36
CA PRO A 21 5.93 19.27 3.30
C PRO A 21 5.56 17.88 3.83
N GLY A 22 4.42 17.35 3.41
CA GLY A 22 4.06 15.94 3.61
C GLY A 22 3.55 15.60 5.01
N SER A 23 3.34 16.59 5.88
CA SER A 23 2.89 16.38 7.26
C SER A 23 1.44 15.87 7.37
N ASN A 24 0.57 16.24 6.42
CA ASN A 24 -0.84 15.85 6.41
C ASN A 24 -1.06 14.42 5.87
N ARG A 25 -0.48 13.42 6.54
CA ARG A 25 -0.53 12.01 6.13
C ARG A 25 -1.67 11.22 6.78
N TYR A 26 -2.04 11.58 8.00
CA TYR A 26 -3.01 10.85 8.82
C TYR A 26 -4.29 11.64 9.04
N LEU A 27 -5.32 10.94 9.51
CA LEU A 27 -6.56 11.56 9.97
C LEU A 27 -6.31 12.28 11.30
N GLU A 28 -7.19 13.23 11.61
CA GLU A 28 -7.20 13.88 12.91
C GLU A 28 -7.26 12.85 14.06
N PRO A 29 -6.51 13.05 15.16
CA PRO A 29 -6.40 12.05 16.24
C PRO A 29 -7.75 11.59 16.80
N ALA A 30 -8.73 12.50 16.93
CA ALA A 30 -10.07 12.18 17.43
C ALA A 30 -10.89 11.32 16.47
N VAL A 31 -10.74 11.53 15.15
CA VAL A 31 -11.38 10.68 14.13
C VAL A 31 -10.69 9.32 14.13
N LEU A 32 -9.36 9.31 14.25
CA LEU A 32 -8.59 8.08 14.21
C LEU A 32 -8.86 7.18 15.42
N ALA A 33 -8.94 7.73 16.63
CA ALA A 33 -9.27 6.96 17.83
C ALA A 33 -10.65 6.29 17.72
N ARG A 34 -11.66 7.04 17.26
CA ARG A 34 -13.01 6.50 17.00
C ARG A 34 -13.00 5.40 15.93
N ALA A 35 -12.26 5.61 14.84
CA ALA A 35 -12.15 4.63 13.78
C ALA A 35 -11.43 3.35 14.25
N LYS A 36 -10.39 3.46 15.09
CA LYS A 36 -9.69 2.34 15.72
C LYS A 36 -10.63 1.51 16.60
N ASP A 37 -11.48 2.15 17.37
CA ASP A 37 -12.44 1.47 18.26
C ASP A 37 -13.53 0.74 17.45
N ILE A 38 -14.14 1.40 16.47
CA ILE A 38 -15.27 0.85 15.70
C ILE A 38 -14.82 -0.23 14.72
N PHE A 39 -13.71 0.02 14.00
CA PHE A 39 -13.19 -0.86 12.96
C PHE A 39 -12.06 -1.76 13.47
N SER A 40 -12.02 -2.01 14.78
CA SER A 40 -11.09 -2.97 15.37
C SER A 40 -11.33 -4.37 14.79
N VAL A 41 -10.22 -5.07 14.55
CA VAL A 41 -10.26 -6.47 14.13
C VAL A 41 -10.27 -7.31 15.40
N PRO A 42 -11.29 -8.16 15.62
CA PRO A 42 -11.28 -9.08 16.76
C PRO A 42 -10.20 -10.14 16.58
N ASP A 43 -9.68 -10.68 17.68
CA ASP A 43 -8.71 -11.76 17.64
C ASP A 43 -9.32 -13.02 17.03
N PHE A 44 -8.61 -13.60 16.08
CA PHE A 44 -9.06 -14.81 15.40
C PHE A 44 -8.80 -16.03 16.30
N PRO A 45 -9.82 -16.86 16.60
CA PRO A 45 -9.70 -18.01 17.50
C PRO A 45 -8.99 -19.22 16.87
N CYS A 46 -8.33 -19.06 15.71
CA CYS A 46 -7.65 -20.11 14.95
C CYS A 46 -8.48 -21.39 14.70
N LYS A 47 -9.82 -21.26 14.65
CA LYS A 47 -10.75 -22.35 14.36
C LYS A 47 -10.96 -22.49 12.85
N SER A 48 -11.33 -23.69 12.41
CA SER A 48 -11.73 -23.93 11.01
C SER A 48 -12.94 -23.06 10.63
N VAL A 49 -12.80 -22.29 9.57
CA VAL A 49 -13.84 -21.38 9.06
C VAL A 49 -14.73 -22.16 8.10
N LEU A 50 -16.04 -22.16 8.38
CA LEU A 50 -17.04 -22.80 7.54
C LEU A 50 -17.54 -21.83 6.44
N HIS A 51 -17.87 -20.59 6.81
CA HIS A 51 -18.37 -19.58 5.88
C HIS A 51 -17.70 -18.21 6.08
N ASN A 52 -17.46 -17.51 4.97
CA ASN A 52 -16.99 -16.13 4.95
C ASN A 52 -18.00 -15.26 4.20
N TRP A 53 -18.77 -14.44 4.93
CA TRP A 53 -19.77 -13.56 4.35
C TRP A 53 -19.31 -12.11 4.31
N ARG A 54 -19.82 -11.38 3.31
CA ARG A 54 -19.62 -9.92 3.17
C ARG A 54 -20.96 -9.27 2.85
N PHE A 55 -21.42 -8.39 3.73
CA PHE A 55 -22.65 -7.63 3.58
C PHE A 55 -22.37 -6.13 3.52
N PHE A 56 -23.28 -5.39 2.89
CA PHE A 56 -23.36 -3.93 2.98
C PHE A 56 -24.55 -3.60 3.86
N ILE A 57 -24.30 -2.97 5.01
CA ILE A 57 -25.34 -2.68 6.01
C ILE A 57 -25.26 -1.20 6.37
N LYS A 58 -26.40 -0.52 6.35
CA LYS A 58 -26.51 0.88 6.78
C LYS A 58 -26.22 0.98 8.28
N ALA A 59 -25.37 1.93 8.65
CA ALA A 59 -25.05 2.18 10.04
C ALA A 59 -26.32 2.46 10.88
N GLY A 60 -26.43 1.81 12.04
CA GLY A 60 -27.54 1.97 12.98
C GLY A 60 -28.91 1.43 12.52
N LYS A 61 -28.99 0.83 11.33
CA LYS A 61 -30.25 0.37 10.69
C LYS A 61 -30.16 -1.06 10.15
N ALA A 62 -29.46 -1.96 10.87
CA ALA A 62 -29.51 -3.38 10.57
C ALA A 62 -30.91 -3.95 10.89
N VAL A 63 -31.40 -4.83 10.03
CA VAL A 63 -32.70 -5.50 10.15
C VAL A 63 -32.49 -7.00 9.91
N THR A 64 -33.26 -7.85 10.59
CA THR A 64 -33.26 -9.32 10.44
C THR A 64 -33.89 -9.80 9.11
N GLY A 65 -34.03 -8.92 8.12
CA GLY A 65 -34.59 -9.24 6.82
C GLY A 65 -33.62 -9.97 5.88
N PRO A 66 -34.06 -10.28 4.65
CA PRO A 66 -33.16 -10.74 3.59
C PRO A 66 -32.11 -9.65 3.32
N PRO A 67 -30.80 -9.91 3.17
CA PRO A 67 -30.06 -11.17 2.99
C PRO A 67 -29.45 -11.78 4.28
N VAL A 68 -29.24 -10.98 5.33
CA VAL A 68 -28.54 -11.44 6.54
C VAL A 68 -29.36 -12.50 7.28
N GLY A 69 -30.66 -12.27 7.47
CA GLY A 69 -31.53 -13.22 8.15
C GLY A 69 -31.64 -14.57 7.44
N GLN A 70 -31.57 -14.59 6.10
CA GLN A 70 -31.61 -15.82 5.31
C GLN A 70 -30.33 -16.65 5.49
N GLU A 71 -29.16 -16.02 5.41
CA GLU A 71 -27.88 -16.71 5.59
C GLU A 71 -27.69 -17.25 7.01
N PHE A 72 -28.08 -16.47 8.03
CA PHE A 72 -28.06 -16.94 9.43
C PHE A 72 -29.03 -18.10 9.66
N SER A 73 -30.25 -18.03 9.10
CA SER A 73 -31.24 -19.10 9.22
C SER A 73 -30.78 -20.41 8.58
N LYS A 74 -30.07 -20.37 7.44
CA LYS A 74 -29.51 -21.57 6.79
C LYS A 74 -28.56 -22.36 7.71
N LEU A 75 -27.85 -21.69 8.61
CA LEU A 75 -26.93 -22.33 9.56
C LEU A 75 -27.57 -22.59 10.94
N GLY A 76 -28.82 -22.15 11.15
CA GLY A 76 -29.52 -22.23 12.43
C GLY A 76 -28.99 -21.24 13.48
N LEU A 77 -28.49 -20.08 13.05
CA LEU A 77 -27.95 -19.03 13.92
C LEU A 77 -28.98 -17.95 14.22
N LYS A 78 -28.90 -17.36 15.42
CA LYS A 78 -29.77 -16.25 15.83
C LYS A 78 -29.28 -14.92 15.25
N ALA A 79 -29.95 -14.41 14.21
CA ALA A 79 -29.60 -13.14 13.57
C ALA A 79 -29.88 -11.90 14.45
N MET A 80 -30.81 -11.99 15.40
CA MET A 80 -31.23 -10.87 16.23
C MET A 80 -30.10 -10.33 17.11
N ASP A 81 -29.27 -11.23 17.66
CA ASP A 81 -28.14 -10.86 18.51
C ASP A 81 -27.13 -10.02 17.74
N PHE A 82 -26.79 -10.45 16.52
CA PHE A 82 -25.94 -9.68 15.61
C PHE A 82 -26.53 -8.30 15.26
N VAL A 83 -27.82 -8.23 14.93
CA VAL A 83 -28.46 -6.96 14.56
C VAL A 83 -28.42 -5.96 15.71
N LYS A 84 -28.65 -6.43 16.95
CA LYS A 84 -28.58 -5.59 18.14
C LYS A 84 -27.16 -5.08 18.39
N THR A 85 -26.17 -5.98 18.45
CA THR A 85 -24.77 -5.58 18.69
C THR A 85 -24.22 -4.67 17.60
N PHE A 86 -24.64 -4.87 16.34
CA PHE A 86 -24.26 -4.00 15.24
C PHE A 86 -24.88 -2.61 15.35
N ASN A 87 -26.18 -2.51 15.66
CA ASN A 87 -26.86 -1.23 15.77
C ASN A 87 -26.34 -0.43 16.96
N ASP A 88 -26.14 -1.06 18.13
CA ASP A 88 -25.60 -0.40 19.32
C ASP A 88 -24.21 0.18 19.07
N ARG A 89 -23.34 -0.57 18.37
CA ARG A 89 -21.97 -0.13 18.04
C ARG A 89 -21.92 0.96 16.96
N THR A 90 -22.84 0.97 16.00
CA THR A 90 -22.78 1.88 14.84
C THR A 90 -23.65 3.13 14.97
N LYS A 91 -24.75 3.07 15.71
CA LYS A 91 -25.71 4.18 15.82
C LYS A 91 -25.13 5.44 16.46
N ILE A 92 -24.16 5.30 17.36
CA ILE A 92 -23.59 6.42 18.14
C ILE A 92 -22.68 7.31 17.27
N TYR A 93 -21.95 6.71 16.33
CA TYR A 93 -20.80 7.36 15.70
C TYR A 93 -20.99 7.77 14.24
N PHE A 94 -21.94 7.16 13.54
CA PHE A 94 -22.14 7.39 12.11
C PHE A 94 -23.34 8.29 11.85
N LYS A 95 -23.19 9.13 10.82
CA LYS A 95 -24.32 9.87 10.24
C LYS A 95 -25.28 8.90 9.56
N ASP A 96 -26.53 9.32 9.43
CA ASP A 96 -27.54 8.58 8.69
C ASP A 96 -27.09 8.27 7.25
N ASP A 97 -27.47 7.08 6.76
CA ASP A 97 -27.33 6.64 5.36
C ASP A 97 -25.88 6.39 4.87
N ILE A 98 -25.02 5.91 5.78
CA ILE A 98 -23.68 5.40 5.44
C ILE A 98 -23.73 3.87 5.38
N ASP A 99 -23.38 3.30 4.22
CA ASP A 99 -23.25 1.86 4.03
C ASP A 99 -21.87 1.38 4.51
N LEU A 100 -21.86 0.55 5.56
CA LEU A 100 -20.66 -0.08 6.07
C LEU A 100 -20.50 -1.49 5.49
N ILE A 101 -19.26 -1.92 5.33
CA ILE A 101 -18.96 -3.30 4.94
C ILE A 101 -18.88 -4.12 6.21
N VAL A 102 -19.70 -5.16 6.33
CA VAL A 102 -19.64 -6.09 7.45
C VAL A 102 -19.15 -7.44 6.94
N ARG A 103 -18.06 -7.93 7.52
CA ARG A 103 -17.55 -9.27 7.24
C ARG A 103 -17.86 -10.15 8.43
N ILE A 104 -18.53 -11.26 8.17
CA ILE A 104 -18.94 -12.23 9.17
C ILE A 104 -18.23 -13.53 8.84
N GLN A 105 -17.46 -14.05 9.78
CA GLN A 105 -16.81 -15.35 9.69
C GLN A 105 -17.56 -16.30 10.62
N VAL A 106 -18.04 -17.40 10.05
CA VAL A 106 -18.72 -18.47 10.79
C VAL A 106 -17.79 -19.67 10.86
N TYR A 107 -17.54 -20.17 12.06
CA TYR A 107 -16.65 -21.30 12.31
C TYR A 107 -17.43 -22.62 12.34
N PHE A 108 -16.72 -23.76 12.37
CA PHE A 108 -17.31 -25.10 12.38
C PHE A 108 -18.25 -25.35 13.58
N ASP A 109 -17.96 -24.74 14.73
CA ASP A 109 -18.73 -24.84 15.97
C ASP A 109 -19.98 -23.95 15.96
N LYS A 110 -20.32 -23.34 14.82
CA LYS A 110 -21.41 -22.37 14.66
C LYS A 110 -21.22 -21.10 15.48
N SER A 111 -20.04 -20.87 16.06
CA SER A 111 -19.69 -19.55 16.57
C SER A 111 -19.41 -18.60 15.39
N TYR A 112 -19.69 -17.32 15.56
CA TYR A 112 -19.38 -16.32 14.55
C TYR A 112 -18.68 -15.11 15.16
N GLN A 113 -17.80 -14.50 14.36
CA GLN A 113 -17.21 -13.20 14.65
C GLN A 113 -17.50 -12.28 13.47
N TYR A 114 -17.70 -10.99 13.75
CA TYR A 114 -17.86 -9.99 12.70
C TYR A 114 -16.89 -8.84 12.90
N ARG A 115 -16.45 -8.28 11.78
CA ARG A 115 -15.71 -7.02 11.74
C ARG A 115 -16.41 -6.03 10.84
N ILE A 116 -16.36 -4.76 11.25
CA ILE A 116 -16.91 -3.65 10.50
C ILE A 116 -15.74 -3.00 9.76
N GLU A 117 -15.94 -2.72 8.48
CA GLU A 117 -15.01 -2.01 7.63
C GLU A 117 -15.66 -0.71 7.12
N PRO A 118 -14.87 0.34 6.85
CA PRO A 118 -15.39 1.57 6.26
C PRO A 118 -16.00 1.30 4.88
N PRO A 119 -16.86 2.22 4.38
CA PRO A 119 -17.53 2.08 3.08
C PRO A 119 -16.58 1.70 1.93
N PRO A 120 -17.10 1.12 0.84
CA PRO A 120 -16.27 0.83 -0.33
C PRO A 120 -15.76 2.13 -0.94
N THR A 121 -14.60 2.08 -1.58
CA THR A 121 -14.01 3.24 -2.28
C THR A 121 -14.95 3.85 -3.31
N ALA A 122 -15.78 3.04 -3.98
CA ALA A 122 -16.79 3.51 -4.92
C ALA A 122 -17.80 4.45 -4.25
N TRP A 123 -18.21 4.18 -3.01
CA TRP A 123 -19.11 5.05 -2.25
C TRP A 123 -18.44 6.40 -1.96
N PHE A 124 -17.18 6.39 -1.56
CA PHE A 124 -16.42 7.63 -1.33
C PHE A 124 -16.24 8.45 -2.61
N LEU A 125 -15.93 7.79 -3.73
CA LEU A 125 -15.78 8.46 -5.02
C LEU A 125 -17.08 9.11 -5.49
N LEU A 126 -18.21 8.40 -5.39
CA LEU A 126 -19.54 8.94 -5.73
C LEU A 126 -19.90 10.15 -4.86
N ARG A 127 -19.59 10.11 -3.57
CA ARG A 127 -19.80 11.25 -2.66
C ARG A 127 -18.88 12.43 -3.00
N ALA A 128 -17.61 12.19 -3.34
CA ALA A 128 -16.66 13.24 -3.70
C ALA A 128 -17.07 13.99 -4.97
N ILE A 129 -17.57 13.28 -5.99
CA ILE A 129 -18.07 13.87 -7.24
C ILE A 129 -19.54 14.29 -7.19
N ARG A 130 -20.23 14.04 -6.07
CA ARG A 130 -21.66 14.31 -5.86
C ARG A 130 -22.59 13.66 -6.90
N LYS A 131 -22.28 12.42 -7.31
CA LYS A 131 -23.10 11.62 -8.23
C LYS A 131 -23.80 10.47 -7.53
N LYS A 132 -24.94 10.03 -8.06
CA LYS A 132 -25.67 8.84 -7.58
C LYS A 132 -25.19 7.57 -8.30
N ARG A 133 -25.59 6.42 -7.76
CA ARG A 133 -25.34 5.13 -8.38
C ARG A 133 -26.00 5.08 -9.78
N GLY A 134 -25.24 4.65 -10.78
CA GLY A 134 -25.70 4.57 -12.18
C GLY A 134 -25.36 5.78 -13.05
N GLU A 135 -24.96 6.91 -12.44
CA GLU A 135 -24.51 8.12 -13.17
C GLU A 135 -23.03 8.09 -13.56
N THR A 136 -22.35 6.97 -13.29
CA THR A 136 -20.95 6.71 -13.63
C THR A 136 -20.83 5.39 -14.37
N GLY A 137 -19.84 5.30 -15.26
CA GLY A 137 -19.59 4.11 -16.08
C GLY A 137 -18.23 4.16 -16.75
N SER A 138 -17.78 3.03 -17.30
CA SER A 138 -16.49 3.00 -18.00
C SER A 138 -16.50 3.93 -19.21
N VAL A 139 -15.41 4.67 -19.43
CA VAL A 139 -15.25 5.54 -20.61
C VAL A 139 -15.37 4.75 -21.91
N THR A 140 -14.90 3.50 -21.92
CA THR A 140 -15.02 2.62 -23.11
C THR A 140 -16.46 2.28 -23.47
N LEU A 141 -17.38 2.29 -22.49
CA LEU A 141 -18.80 2.01 -22.69
C LEU A 141 -19.60 3.28 -22.95
N GLN A 142 -19.28 4.38 -22.25
CA GLN A 142 -20.03 5.64 -22.33
C GLN A 142 -19.50 6.61 -23.40
N GLY A 143 -18.24 6.46 -23.83
CA GLY A 143 -17.57 7.34 -24.78
C GLY A 143 -17.14 8.71 -24.21
N HIS A 144 -17.40 9.00 -22.94
CA HIS A 144 -17.07 10.27 -22.30
C HIS A 144 -16.70 10.08 -20.82
N TYR A 145 -16.00 11.06 -20.24
CA TYR A 145 -15.70 11.10 -18.81
C TYR A 145 -16.88 11.61 -18.00
N CYS A 146 -17.19 10.96 -16.88
CA CYS A 146 -18.36 11.26 -16.06
C CYS A 146 -18.18 12.54 -15.22
N ALA A 147 -16.97 12.78 -14.71
CA ALA A 147 -16.62 13.87 -13.82
C ALA A 147 -15.10 14.11 -13.80
N LEU A 148 -14.70 15.27 -13.27
CA LEU A 148 -13.32 15.65 -13.03
C LEU A 148 -13.02 15.55 -11.53
N LEU A 149 -11.88 14.97 -11.15
CA LEU A 149 -11.45 14.79 -9.76
C LEU A 149 -9.99 15.19 -9.59
N THR A 150 -9.64 15.84 -8.48
CA THR A 150 -8.24 16.15 -8.15
C THR A 150 -7.58 15.00 -7.38
N LEU A 151 -6.26 14.87 -7.51
CA LEU A 151 -5.49 13.90 -6.72
C LEU A 151 -5.63 14.16 -5.22
N GLU A 152 -5.76 15.40 -4.78
CA GLU A 152 -5.98 15.78 -3.37
C GLU A 152 -7.20 15.06 -2.77
N MET A 153 -8.31 15.03 -3.49
CA MET A 153 -9.51 14.30 -3.04
C MET A 153 -9.23 12.78 -2.94
N CYS A 154 -8.41 12.23 -3.83
CA CYS A 154 -7.99 10.84 -3.76
C CYS A 154 -7.12 10.57 -2.51
N TYR A 155 -6.24 11.50 -2.12
CA TYR A 155 -5.46 11.42 -0.88
C TYR A 155 -6.37 11.41 0.35
N GLU A 156 -7.38 12.27 0.42
CA GLU A 156 -8.32 12.28 1.55
C GLU A 156 -9.13 10.97 1.65
N ILE A 157 -9.57 10.41 0.51
CA ILE A 157 -10.21 9.09 0.50
C ILE A 157 -9.23 7.99 0.93
N ALA A 158 -7.96 8.09 0.55
CA ALA A 158 -6.91 7.13 0.92
C ALA A 158 -6.65 7.09 2.43
N LYS A 159 -6.72 8.26 3.11
CA LYS A 159 -6.58 8.36 4.57
C LYS A 159 -7.69 7.61 5.30
N MET A 160 -8.91 7.66 4.79
CA MET A 160 -10.05 6.93 5.35
C MET A 160 -10.00 5.42 5.06
N LYS A 161 -9.44 5.02 3.91
CA LYS A 161 -9.39 3.63 3.48
C LYS A 161 -8.07 2.95 3.87
N GLN A 162 -7.98 2.58 5.15
CA GLN A 162 -6.87 1.84 5.73
C GLN A 162 -7.03 0.32 5.52
N ILE A 163 -5.91 -0.43 5.48
CA ILE A 163 -5.94 -1.90 5.51
C ILE A 163 -6.21 -2.40 6.93
N ASN A 164 -5.49 -1.85 7.90
CA ASN A 164 -5.65 -2.14 9.31
C ASN A 164 -5.66 -0.81 10.09
N TRP A 165 -6.65 -0.63 10.97
CA TRP A 165 -6.74 0.57 11.80
C TRP A 165 -5.74 0.58 12.96
N GLY A 166 -5.20 -0.57 13.37
CA GLY A 166 -4.12 -0.64 14.37
C GLY A 166 -2.82 0.02 13.90
N LYS A 167 -2.38 -0.30 12.68
CA LYS A 167 -1.21 0.28 12.00
C LYS A 167 -1.63 1.07 10.76
N VAL A 168 -2.04 2.32 10.97
CA VAL A 168 -2.59 3.26 9.97
C VAL A 168 -1.54 3.72 8.96
N GLU A 169 -0.27 3.64 9.34
CA GLU A 169 0.84 4.06 8.49
C GLU A 169 1.04 3.11 7.31
N TYR A 170 0.72 1.84 7.52
CA TYR A 170 0.91 0.78 6.56
C TYR A 170 -0.42 0.38 5.88
N PRO A 171 -0.46 0.27 4.55
CA PRO A 171 0.59 0.58 3.57
C PRO A 171 0.76 2.10 3.38
N PRO A 172 1.89 2.56 2.82
CA PRO A 172 2.13 3.98 2.55
C PRO A 172 0.98 4.61 1.75
N ILE A 173 0.67 5.87 2.07
CA ILE A 173 -0.46 6.59 1.46
C ILE A 173 -0.32 6.68 -0.06
N GLU A 174 0.92 6.83 -0.54
CA GLU A 174 1.30 6.92 -1.95
C GLU A 174 0.87 5.66 -2.72
N VAL A 175 0.97 4.49 -2.09
CA VAL A 175 0.54 3.20 -2.67
C VAL A 175 -0.97 3.06 -2.65
N ARG A 176 -1.64 3.54 -1.59
CA ARG A 176 -3.10 3.50 -1.49
C ARG A 176 -3.78 4.40 -2.51
N VAL A 177 -3.24 5.59 -2.73
CA VAL A 177 -3.79 6.55 -3.70
C VAL A 177 -3.78 5.95 -5.10
N ARG A 178 -2.74 5.23 -5.51
CA ARG A 178 -2.70 4.55 -6.81
C ARG A 178 -3.87 3.58 -7.01
N ARG A 179 -4.28 2.86 -5.96
CA ARG A 179 -5.45 1.96 -6.01
C ARG A 179 -6.76 2.72 -6.19
N ILE A 180 -6.89 3.86 -5.51
CA ILE A 180 -8.09 4.71 -5.58
C ILE A 180 -8.18 5.39 -6.94
N VAL A 181 -7.08 5.97 -7.43
CA VAL A 181 -6.93 6.54 -8.78
C VAL A 181 -7.31 5.49 -9.83
N GLY A 182 -6.77 4.28 -9.74
CA GLY A 182 -7.13 3.19 -10.65
C GLY A 182 -8.61 2.81 -10.61
N GLN A 183 -9.24 2.85 -9.42
CA GLN A 183 -10.67 2.61 -9.29
C GLN A 183 -11.52 3.76 -9.86
N ALA A 184 -11.13 5.01 -9.63
CA ALA A 184 -11.79 6.18 -10.19
C ALA A 184 -11.73 6.16 -11.73
N ARG A 185 -10.57 5.80 -12.31
CA ARG A 185 -10.42 5.62 -13.76
C ARG A 185 -11.35 4.53 -14.31
N ARG A 186 -11.49 3.39 -13.62
CA ARG A 186 -12.46 2.34 -14.00
C ARG A 186 -13.92 2.79 -13.92
N MET A 187 -14.23 3.78 -13.08
CA MET A 187 -15.56 4.39 -12.98
C MET A 187 -15.80 5.53 -14.00
N GLY A 188 -14.84 5.79 -14.89
CA GLY A 188 -14.92 6.85 -15.90
C GLY A 188 -14.70 8.26 -15.37
N ILE A 189 -14.05 8.40 -14.21
CA ILE A 189 -13.70 9.70 -13.63
C ILE A 189 -12.34 10.13 -14.15
N CYS A 190 -12.24 11.34 -14.69
CA CYS A 190 -11.00 11.95 -15.18
C CYS A 190 -10.23 12.61 -14.02
N ILE A 191 -8.94 12.33 -13.92
CA ILE A 191 -8.08 12.81 -12.84
C ILE A 191 -7.13 13.89 -13.34
N ILE A 192 -7.23 15.08 -12.74
CA ILE A 192 -6.37 16.22 -13.08
C ILE A 192 -4.92 15.90 -12.70
N GLY A 193 -3.99 16.12 -13.64
CA GLY A 193 -2.55 15.92 -13.48
C GLY A 193 -2.06 14.50 -13.78
N VAL A 194 -2.97 13.56 -14.07
CA VAL A 194 -2.61 12.22 -14.55
C VAL A 194 -3.21 11.97 -15.93
N ASP A 195 -4.53 12.10 -16.07
CA ASP A 195 -5.22 11.91 -17.35
C ASP A 195 -5.16 13.19 -18.20
N THR A 196 -4.94 14.34 -17.57
CA THR A 196 -4.73 15.64 -18.23
C THR A 196 -3.26 16.01 -18.28
N ALA A 197 -2.81 16.65 -19.37
CA ALA A 197 -1.43 17.08 -19.54
C ALA A 197 -0.98 18.16 -18.52
N TYR A 198 -1.92 18.92 -17.98
CA TYR A 198 -1.67 20.00 -17.03
C TYR A 198 -2.35 19.75 -15.69
N SER A 199 -1.79 20.36 -14.64
CA SER A 199 -2.41 20.45 -13.31
C SER A 199 -3.34 21.66 -13.23
N SER A 200 -4.22 21.70 -12.23
CA SER A 200 -5.11 22.84 -12.02
C SER A 200 -4.31 24.15 -11.90
N PRO A 201 -4.64 25.20 -12.67
CA PRO A 201 -3.89 26.45 -12.64
C PRO A 201 -4.02 27.15 -11.27
N ILE A 202 -2.89 27.69 -10.78
CA ILE A 202 -2.83 28.41 -9.50
C ILE A 202 -2.78 29.91 -9.78
N LYS A 203 -3.71 30.66 -9.19
CA LYS A 203 -3.75 32.12 -9.31
C LYS A 203 -2.56 32.75 -8.58
N GLY A 204 -1.76 33.52 -9.31
CA GLY A 204 -0.66 34.31 -8.75
C GLY A 204 0.72 33.64 -8.79
N LEU A 205 0.85 32.44 -9.33
CA LEU A 205 2.14 31.79 -9.60
C LEU A 205 2.34 31.61 -11.11
N SER A 206 3.57 31.80 -11.58
CA SER A 206 3.97 31.47 -12.94
C SER A 206 4.13 29.95 -13.11
N GLU A 207 3.90 29.42 -14.32
CA GLU A 207 4.10 27.99 -14.62
C GLU A 207 5.54 27.52 -14.37
N LYS A 208 6.53 28.38 -14.63
CA LYS A 208 7.95 28.06 -14.37
C LYS A 208 8.22 27.89 -12.88
N GLN A 209 7.69 28.80 -12.07
CA GLN A 209 7.81 28.75 -10.60
C GLN A 209 7.11 27.50 -10.06
N TYR A 210 5.90 27.22 -10.54
CA TYR A 210 5.15 26.02 -10.14
C TYR A 210 5.91 24.72 -10.44
N LYS A 211 6.53 24.60 -11.63
CA LYS A 211 7.34 23.42 -11.99
C LYS A 211 8.56 23.26 -11.07
N ALA A 212 9.29 24.34 -10.80
CA ALA A 212 10.45 24.32 -9.90
C ALA A 212 10.04 23.92 -8.47
N ASP A 213 8.92 24.44 -7.97
CA ASP A 213 8.37 24.05 -6.68
C ASP A 213 7.99 22.56 -6.66
N CYS A 214 7.33 22.06 -7.72
CA CYS A 214 6.98 20.64 -7.84
C CYS A 214 8.19 19.72 -7.81
N GLU A 215 9.29 20.08 -8.49
CA GLU A 215 10.54 19.31 -8.47
C GLU A 215 11.15 19.26 -7.07
N LYS A 216 11.20 20.40 -6.39
CA LYS A 216 11.68 20.50 -5.01
C LYS A 216 10.83 19.66 -4.05
N TYR A 217 9.51 19.80 -4.07
CA TYR A 217 8.63 19.03 -3.20
C TYR A 217 8.65 17.53 -3.52
N ARG A 218 8.77 17.17 -4.80
CA ARG A 218 8.91 15.76 -5.22
C ARG A 218 10.17 15.12 -4.63
N ALA A 219 11.30 15.81 -4.64
CA ALA A 219 12.53 15.31 -4.04
C ALA A 219 12.36 15.07 -2.52
N ILE A 220 11.80 16.04 -1.81
CA ILE A 220 11.53 15.93 -0.36
C ILE A 220 10.58 14.75 -0.05
N HIS A 221 9.50 14.60 -0.82
CA HIS A 221 8.55 13.50 -0.63
C HIS A 221 9.14 12.13 -0.96
N MET A 222 10.05 12.05 -1.94
CA MET A 222 10.77 10.80 -2.23
C MET A 222 11.66 10.39 -1.06
N GLU A 223 12.39 11.34 -0.46
CA GLU A 223 13.20 11.08 0.73
C GLU A 223 12.33 10.61 1.92
N GLN A 224 11.21 11.31 2.17
CA GLN A 224 10.25 10.91 3.21
C GLN A 224 9.69 9.50 2.97
N TYR A 225 9.37 9.16 1.72
CA TYR A 225 8.87 7.85 1.35
C TYR A 225 9.93 6.75 1.54
N GLU A 226 11.19 7.00 1.18
CA GLU A 226 12.28 6.06 1.42
C GLU A 226 12.53 5.82 2.90
N ASN A 227 12.54 6.88 3.71
CA ASN A 227 12.63 6.78 5.17
C ASN A 227 11.47 5.99 5.76
N PHE A 228 10.25 6.14 5.22
CA PHE A 228 9.10 5.36 5.65
C PHE A 228 9.26 3.87 5.30
N LYS A 229 9.75 3.58 4.09
CA LYS A 229 10.03 2.21 3.64
C LYS A 229 11.14 1.53 4.44
N GLU A 230 12.14 2.29 4.86
CA GLU A 230 13.20 1.82 5.75
C GLU A 230 12.66 1.43 7.13
N LYS A 231 11.79 2.25 7.73
CA LYS A 231 11.09 1.91 8.98
C LYS A 231 10.18 0.68 8.83
N GLU A 232 9.49 0.58 7.70
CA GLU A 232 8.65 -0.59 7.39
C GLU A 232 9.51 -1.87 7.32
N LEU A 233 10.68 -1.81 6.67
CA LEU A 233 11.62 -2.93 6.59
C LEU A 233 12.27 -3.24 7.94
N SER A 234 12.45 -2.24 8.80
CA SER A 234 13.03 -2.47 10.12
C SER A 234 12.11 -3.28 11.03
N GLU A 235 10.79 -3.08 10.91
CA GLU A 235 9.73 -3.85 11.59
C GLU A 235 9.42 -5.21 10.94
N ALA A 236 9.81 -5.40 9.68
CA ALA A 236 9.56 -6.63 8.93
C ALA A 236 10.39 -7.82 9.45
N PRO A 237 9.94 -9.07 9.21
CA PRO A 237 10.74 -10.24 9.57
C PRO A 237 12.08 -10.25 8.84
N LEU A 238 13.11 -10.79 9.49
CA LEU A 238 14.50 -10.75 9.00
C LEU A 238 14.67 -11.32 7.58
N ILE A 239 13.82 -12.29 7.19
CA ILE A 239 13.83 -12.93 5.86
C ILE A 239 13.71 -11.95 4.69
N GLU A 240 13.06 -10.79 4.90
CA GLU A 240 12.91 -9.76 3.87
C GLU A 240 14.22 -9.04 3.56
N ARG A 241 15.16 -9.01 4.51
CA ARG A 241 16.49 -8.41 4.32
C ARG A 241 17.48 -9.36 3.67
N LEU A 242 17.17 -10.66 3.63
CA LEU A 242 18.03 -11.65 3.01
C LEU A 242 18.13 -11.44 1.49
N HIS A 243 19.17 -12.02 0.91
CA HIS A 243 19.45 -11.91 -0.52
C HIS A 243 18.40 -12.65 -1.35
N HIS A 244 17.63 -11.88 -2.11
CA HIS A 244 16.68 -12.35 -3.12
C HIS A 244 17.12 -11.82 -4.49
N PRO A 245 17.86 -12.61 -5.29
CA PRO A 245 18.45 -12.09 -6.50
C PRO A 245 17.40 -11.72 -7.55
N SER A 246 17.62 -10.59 -8.24
CA SER A 246 16.73 -10.19 -9.32
C SER A 246 16.95 -11.07 -10.55
N MET A 247 15.93 -11.83 -10.95
CA MET A 247 15.98 -12.64 -12.16
C MET A 247 15.79 -11.82 -13.45
N SER A 248 15.56 -10.51 -13.35
CA SER A 248 15.27 -9.64 -14.51
C SER A 248 16.44 -9.49 -15.48
N ALA A 249 17.68 -9.73 -15.02
CA ALA A 249 18.87 -9.62 -15.85
C ALA A 249 19.18 -10.89 -16.65
N LEU A 250 18.50 -12.01 -16.35
CA LEU A 250 18.66 -13.27 -17.07
C LEU A 250 17.76 -13.29 -18.31
N SER A 251 18.23 -13.98 -19.35
CA SER A 251 17.39 -14.33 -20.49
C SER A 251 16.46 -15.50 -20.16
N ASP A 252 15.32 -15.59 -20.86
CA ASP A 252 14.34 -16.66 -20.65
C ASP A 252 14.95 -18.06 -20.80
N LYS A 253 15.90 -18.25 -21.74
CA LYS A 253 16.62 -19.51 -21.93
C LYS A 253 17.46 -19.90 -20.70
N GLN A 254 18.16 -18.94 -20.09
CA GLN A 254 18.96 -19.18 -18.90
C GLN A 254 18.06 -19.51 -17.70
N ILE A 255 16.90 -18.87 -17.61
CA ILE A 255 15.91 -19.18 -16.57
C ILE A 255 15.41 -20.62 -16.73
N GLU A 256 15.08 -21.05 -17.95
CA GLU A 256 14.67 -22.44 -18.22
C GLU A 256 15.76 -23.47 -17.90
N GLU A 257 17.02 -23.15 -18.22
CA GLU A 257 18.17 -23.99 -17.91
C GLU A 257 18.38 -24.12 -16.39
N GLY A 258 18.36 -22.99 -15.66
CA GLY A 258 18.50 -22.98 -14.20
C GLY A 258 17.34 -23.66 -13.47
N LEU A 259 16.14 -23.69 -14.07
CA LEU A 259 15.01 -24.45 -13.53
C LEU A 259 15.21 -25.97 -13.68
N LYS A 260 16.04 -26.41 -14.64
CA LYS A 260 16.40 -27.83 -14.83
C LYS A 260 17.56 -28.23 -13.92
N ASP A 261 18.59 -27.39 -13.79
CA ASP A 261 19.73 -27.64 -12.90
C ASP A 261 19.74 -26.67 -11.69
N PRO A 262 19.44 -27.15 -10.47
CA PRO A 262 19.42 -26.30 -9.28
C PRO A 262 20.79 -25.71 -8.93
N ASN A 263 21.89 -26.33 -9.38
CA ASN A 263 23.24 -25.85 -9.06
C ASN A 263 23.55 -24.51 -9.72
N LEU A 264 22.96 -24.22 -10.90
CA LEU A 264 23.15 -22.95 -11.60
C LEU A 264 22.57 -21.78 -10.82
N PHE A 265 21.33 -21.89 -10.33
CA PHE A 265 20.73 -20.84 -9.52
C PHE A 265 21.40 -20.69 -8.15
N ASN A 266 21.86 -21.80 -7.55
CA ASN A 266 22.59 -21.74 -6.30
C ASN A 266 23.96 -21.03 -6.49
N ALA A 267 24.68 -21.37 -7.56
CA ALA A 267 25.92 -20.69 -7.94
C ALA A 267 25.70 -19.20 -8.21
N LEU A 268 24.62 -18.84 -8.93
CA LEU A 268 24.23 -17.44 -9.13
C LEU A 268 23.97 -16.73 -7.80
N TRP A 269 23.24 -17.36 -6.88
CA TRP A 269 22.93 -16.80 -5.58
C TRP A 269 24.21 -16.51 -4.77
N PHE A 270 25.15 -17.47 -4.70
CA PHE A 270 26.44 -17.26 -4.04
C PHE A 270 27.31 -16.20 -4.72
N ALA A 271 27.38 -16.22 -6.06
CA ALA A 271 28.17 -15.28 -6.84
C ALA A 271 27.67 -13.83 -6.70
N SER A 272 26.37 -13.63 -6.51
CA SER A 272 25.72 -12.31 -6.40
C SER A 272 25.47 -11.82 -4.98
N HIS A 273 25.63 -12.66 -3.96
CA HIS A 273 25.32 -12.30 -2.55
C HIS A 273 26.09 -11.05 -2.06
N PRO A 274 25.54 -10.15 -1.23
CA PRO A 274 26.33 -9.08 -0.62
C PRO A 274 27.58 -9.61 0.12
N LYS A 275 28.68 -8.85 0.20
CA LYS A 275 29.86 -9.29 0.98
C LYS A 275 29.50 -9.17 2.47
N SER A 276 29.03 -10.26 3.08
CA SER A 276 28.78 -10.35 4.52
C SER A 276 29.88 -11.16 5.21
N ALA A 277 30.04 -11.02 6.54
CA ALA A 277 31.01 -11.78 7.32
C ALA A 277 31.09 -13.27 6.96
N TYR A 278 29.92 -13.91 6.79
CA TYR A 278 29.79 -15.33 6.47
C TYR A 278 30.00 -15.67 4.98
N MET A 279 29.75 -14.73 4.07
CA MET A 279 29.76 -14.95 2.61
C MET A 279 30.90 -14.19 1.90
N ARG A 280 31.86 -13.62 2.64
CA ARG A 280 33.01 -12.88 2.10
C ARG A 280 34.07 -13.76 1.43
N ASN A 281 34.02 -15.09 1.63
CA ASN A 281 35.02 -16.03 1.13
C ASN A 281 35.17 -15.94 -0.40
N LEU A 282 36.29 -15.36 -0.84
CA LEU A 282 36.54 -15.04 -2.24
C LEU A 282 36.62 -16.30 -3.12
N SER A 283 37.24 -17.38 -2.62
CA SER A 283 37.45 -18.61 -3.38
C SER A 283 36.15 -19.30 -3.80
N HIS A 284 35.20 -19.48 -2.88
CA HIS A 284 33.90 -20.09 -3.21
C HIS A 284 33.11 -19.26 -4.21
N ARG A 285 33.21 -17.94 -4.08
CA ARG A 285 32.49 -17.00 -4.94
C ARG A 285 33.06 -16.95 -6.35
N GLU A 286 34.38 -16.93 -6.47
CA GLU A 286 35.06 -17.04 -7.76
C GLU A 286 34.78 -18.38 -8.43
N MET A 287 34.73 -19.48 -7.66
CA MET A 287 34.37 -20.79 -8.20
C MET A 287 32.93 -20.82 -8.73
N ALA A 288 31.98 -20.24 -7.98
CA ALA A 288 30.60 -20.10 -8.44
C ALA A 288 30.48 -19.25 -9.72
N ARG A 289 31.23 -18.14 -9.80
CA ARG A 289 31.32 -17.32 -11.02
C ARG A 289 31.89 -18.13 -12.20
N LYS A 290 33.01 -18.84 -11.99
CA LYS A 290 33.62 -19.69 -13.03
C LYS A 290 32.65 -20.77 -13.51
N TYR A 291 31.86 -21.35 -12.62
CA TYR A 291 30.83 -22.33 -12.97
C TYR A 291 29.75 -21.73 -13.89
N LEU A 292 29.25 -20.53 -13.58
CA LEU A 292 28.28 -19.81 -14.43
C LEU A 292 28.87 -19.45 -15.79
N ASN A 293 30.14 -19.00 -15.82
CA ASN A 293 30.83 -18.67 -17.06
C ASN A 293 31.06 -19.91 -17.94
N ALA A 294 31.32 -21.07 -17.34
CA ALA A 294 31.44 -22.34 -18.07
C ALA A 294 30.13 -22.75 -18.77
N HIS A 295 28.98 -22.37 -18.21
CA HIS A 295 27.66 -22.55 -18.83
C HIS A 295 27.27 -21.39 -19.76
N GLY A 296 28.17 -20.43 -19.99
CA GLY A 296 27.94 -19.30 -20.88
C GLY A 296 26.91 -18.30 -20.37
N TRP A 297 26.66 -18.25 -19.05
CA TRP A 297 25.67 -17.31 -18.50
C TRP A 297 26.14 -15.86 -18.53
N PHE A 298 27.42 -15.64 -18.20
CA PHE A 298 28.02 -14.31 -18.17
C PHE A 298 29.41 -14.34 -18.81
N ASN A 299 29.67 -13.38 -19.70
CA ASN A 299 30.98 -13.16 -20.28
C ASN A 299 31.64 -12.02 -19.50
N ASP A 300 32.53 -12.38 -18.58
CA ASP A 300 33.43 -11.47 -17.86
C ASP A 300 32.81 -10.46 -16.89
N MET A 301 31.57 -10.66 -16.43
CA MET A 301 31.00 -9.83 -15.37
C MET A 301 31.85 -9.92 -14.10
N THR A 302 32.22 -8.76 -13.55
CA THR A 302 32.96 -8.72 -12.29
C THR A 302 32.06 -9.11 -11.12
N VAL A 303 32.65 -9.53 -10.00
CA VAL A 303 31.88 -9.92 -8.81
C VAL A 303 31.04 -8.77 -8.28
N GLU A 304 31.55 -7.54 -8.38
CA GLU A 304 30.88 -6.32 -7.89
C GLU A 304 29.75 -5.90 -8.83
N GLU A 305 29.94 -6.04 -10.15
CA GLU A 305 28.87 -5.88 -11.12
C GLU A 305 27.75 -6.91 -10.90
N MET A 306 28.09 -8.17 -10.63
CA MET A 306 27.09 -9.20 -10.32
C MET A 306 26.27 -8.84 -9.08
N GLN A 307 26.89 -8.29 -8.03
CA GLN A 307 26.15 -7.83 -6.86
C GLN A 307 25.14 -6.74 -7.21
N LEU A 308 25.56 -5.75 -7.99
CA LEU A 308 24.71 -4.60 -8.33
C LEU A 308 23.54 -5.02 -9.23
N VAL A 309 23.80 -5.86 -10.22
CA VAL A 309 22.80 -6.33 -11.20
C VAL A 309 21.78 -7.26 -10.56
N PHE A 310 22.22 -8.18 -9.71
CA PHE A 310 21.37 -9.20 -9.11
C PHE A 310 20.85 -8.81 -7.72
N MET A 311 21.04 -7.58 -7.25
CA MET A 311 20.51 -7.15 -5.95
C MET A 311 18.97 -7.16 -5.92
N ASN A 312 18.39 -7.31 -4.73
CA ASN A 312 16.95 -7.16 -4.55
C ASN A 312 16.52 -5.69 -4.74
N HIS A 313 16.06 -5.34 -5.94
CA HIS A 313 15.59 -3.98 -6.26
C HIS A 313 14.28 -3.58 -5.54
N LYS A 314 13.62 -4.50 -4.81
CA LYS A 314 12.47 -4.17 -3.97
C LYS A 314 12.87 -3.55 -2.63
N LEU A 315 14.12 -3.75 -2.21
CA LEU A 315 14.64 -3.16 -0.97
C LEU A 315 14.75 -1.63 -1.08
N PRO A 316 14.57 -0.89 0.02
CA PRO A 316 14.81 0.55 0.07
C PRO A 316 16.25 0.89 -0.36
N SER A 317 16.43 2.06 -0.97
CA SER A 317 17.74 2.58 -1.43
C SER A 317 18.83 2.49 -0.38
N LYS A 318 18.56 2.94 0.85
CA LYS A 318 19.51 2.97 1.96
C LYS A 318 19.96 1.58 2.40
N GLU A 319 19.05 0.62 2.52
CA GLU A 319 19.41 -0.75 2.88
C GLU A 319 20.20 -1.42 1.74
N ARG A 320 19.84 -1.16 0.49
CA ARG A 320 20.62 -1.60 -0.68
C ARG A 320 22.04 -1.05 -0.64
N GLN A 321 22.17 0.24 -0.37
CA GLN A 321 23.47 0.88 -0.24
C GLN A 321 24.26 0.32 0.94
N ARG A 322 23.62 0.10 2.10
CA ARG A 322 24.24 -0.56 3.26
C ARG A 322 24.77 -1.96 2.93
N GLN A 323 24.01 -2.76 2.18
CA GLN A 323 24.44 -4.10 1.76
C GLN A 323 25.63 -4.06 0.79
N LEU A 324 25.74 -3.00 -0.02
CA LEU A 324 26.89 -2.77 -0.91
C LEU A 324 28.10 -2.20 -0.15
N ASP A 325 27.89 -1.30 0.82
CA ASP A 325 28.95 -0.61 1.56
C ASP A 325 29.60 -1.48 2.65
N GLN A 326 28.92 -2.54 3.12
CA GLN A 326 29.48 -3.59 4.00
C GLN A 326 30.76 -4.24 3.43
N GLN A 327 31.16 -3.91 2.20
CA GLN A 327 32.47 -4.24 1.65
C GLN A 327 33.67 -3.60 2.39
N ASN A 328 33.50 -2.46 3.07
CA ASN A 328 34.63 -1.64 3.54
C ASN A 328 34.78 -1.52 5.07
N ASP A 329 33.73 -1.74 5.86
CA ASP A 329 33.79 -1.59 7.32
C ASP A 329 34.18 -2.91 8.00
N VAL A 330 35.32 -2.88 8.70
CA VAL A 330 35.93 -4.00 9.44
C VAL A 330 35.17 -4.34 10.75
N ASP A 331 34.22 -3.49 11.16
CA ASP A 331 33.36 -3.73 12.32
C ASP A 331 32.05 -4.44 11.92
N ASP A 332 32.17 -5.76 11.74
CA ASP A 332 31.07 -6.70 11.49
C ASP A 332 30.09 -6.76 12.70
N GLY A 333 29.23 -5.76 12.85
CA GLY A 333 28.23 -5.67 13.93
C GLY A 333 27.08 -6.70 13.82
N GLN A 334 27.06 -7.54 12.79
CA GLN A 334 26.00 -8.55 12.53
C GLN A 334 26.54 -9.98 12.60
N LEU A 335 27.42 -10.25 13.56
CA LEU A 335 27.90 -11.59 13.85
C LEU A 335 26.98 -12.28 14.85
N TYR A 336 26.83 -13.60 14.71
CA TYR A 336 26.27 -14.42 15.77
C TYR A 336 27.25 -14.45 16.94
N TRP A 337 26.88 -13.81 18.04
CA TRP A 337 27.67 -13.84 19.27
C TRP A 337 27.40 -15.13 20.02
N SER A 338 28.47 -15.80 20.45
CA SER A 338 28.39 -16.88 21.42
C SER A 338 28.61 -16.33 22.83
N ARG A 339 28.18 -17.08 23.85
CA ARG A 339 28.30 -16.68 25.26
C ARG A 339 29.77 -16.53 25.70
N ASP A 340 30.70 -17.16 24.98
CA ASP A 340 32.14 -17.15 25.25
C ASP A 340 32.93 -16.18 24.33
N GLY A 341 32.24 -15.36 23.54
CA GLY A 341 32.83 -14.40 22.60
C GLY A 341 32.42 -14.64 21.14
N VAL A 342 32.95 -13.83 20.22
CA VAL A 342 32.69 -13.95 18.78
C VAL A 342 33.30 -15.27 18.28
N GLN A 343 32.48 -16.19 17.78
CA GLN A 343 32.99 -17.36 17.06
C GLN A 343 33.68 -16.86 15.78
N GLN A 344 35.00 -17.03 15.72
CA GLN A 344 35.84 -16.69 14.55
C GLN A 344 35.52 -17.54 13.34
#